data_AF-A0A368SXT8-F1
#
_entry.id   AF-A0A368SXT8-F1
#
_cell.length_a   1.000
_cell.length_b   1.000
_cell.length_c   1.000
_cell.angle_alpha   90.00
_cell.angle_beta   90.00
_cell.angle_gamma   90.00
#
_symmetry.space_group_name_H-M   'P 1'
#
loop_
_entity.id
_entity.type
_entity.pdbx_description
1 polymer ?
#
loop_
_entity_poly.entity_id
_entity_poly.type
_entity_poly.pdbx_seq_one_letter_code
_entity_poly.pdbx_strand_id
1 'polypeptide(L)'
;MIRNLKRKLVAAAAGVVAAPLVFVALPASSAYAHGYVSSPASRQAQCAAGTVSCGDIRWEPQSVEGPKGLTSCSGGNARFAELDDNGRGWRVTPVGRTVNFTWTLTVQHRTSTWEYYVGGTRVASFN
;
A
#
# COMPACT_ATOMS: atom_id res chain seq x y z
N MET A 1 33.24 -34.91 -27.05
CA MET A 1 32.81 -34.77 -25.64
C MET A 1 33.08 -33.37 -25.04
N ILE A 2 34.25 -32.75 -25.25
CA ILE A 2 34.69 -31.47 -24.65
C ILE A 2 33.83 -30.24 -25.03
N ARG A 3 33.26 -30.20 -26.25
CA ARG A 3 32.46 -29.06 -26.75
C ARG A 3 31.13 -28.88 -26.01
N ASN A 4 30.53 -29.97 -25.54
CA ASN A 4 29.30 -29.94 -24.76
C ASN A 4 29.54 -29.48 -23.31
N LEU A 5 30.73 -29.77 -22.76
CA LEU A 5 31.08 -29.34 -21.40
C LEU A 5 31.30 -27.81 -21.34
N LYS A 6 31.97 -27.22 -22.34
CA LYS A 6 32.12 -25.76 -22.44
C LYS A 6 30.78 -25.02 -22.61
N ARG A 7 29.86 -25.56 -23.41
CA ARG A 7 28.50 -25.02 -23.57
C ARG A 7 27.69 -25.08 -22.28
N LYS A 8 27.79 -26.19 -21.52
CA LYS A 8 27.15 -26.34 -20.20
C LYS A 8 27.72 -25.37 -19.17
N LEU A 9 29.03 -25.15 -19.16
CA LEU A 9 29.69 -24.20 -18.25
C LEU A 9 29.33 -22.74 -18.55
N VAL A 10 29.26 -22.36 -19.83
CA VAL A 10 28.82 -21.01 -20.23
C VAL A 10 27.34 -20.79 -19.88
N ALA A 11 26.48 -21.78 -20.10
CA ALA A 11 25.07 -21.70 -19.70
C ALA A 11 24.91 -21.59 -18.16
N ALA A 12 25.72 -22.32 -17.39
CA ALA A 12 25.71 -22.24 -15.93
C ALA A 12 26.16 -20.86 -15.43
N ALA A 13 27.22 -20.29 -16.00
CA ALA A 13 27.71 -18.96 -15.64
C ALA A 13 26.70 -17.84 -15.96
N ALA A 14 26.02 -17.93 -17.12
CA ALA A 14 24.96 -16.99 -17.48
C ALA A 14 23.76 -17.06 -16.52
N GLY A 15 23.37 -18.27 -16.10
CA GLY A 15 22.30 -18.47 -15.11
C GLY A 15 22.63 -17.86 -13.74
N VAL A 16 23.89 -17.95 -13.29
CA VAL A 16 24.33 -17.38 -12.00
C VAL A 16 24.31 -15.83 -12.01
N VAL A 17 24.62 -15.21 -13.16
CA VAL A 17 24.59 -13.73 -13.29
C VAL A 17 23.17 -13.20 -13.47
N ALA A 18 22.29 -13.95 -14.13
CA ALA A 18 20.90 -13.53 -14.36
C ALA A 18 19.99 -13.73 -13.14
N ALA A 19 20.28 -14.71 -12.27
CA ALA A 19 19.41 -15.05 -11.15
C ALA A 19 19.09 -13.88 -10.19
N PRO A 20 20.04 -13.03 -9.77
CA PRO A 20 19.74 -11.91 -8.87
C PRO A 20 18.81 -10.86 -9.50
N LEU A 21 18.92 -10.64 -10.81
CA LEU A 21 18.08 -9.67 -11.54
C LEU A 21 16.63 -10.14 -11.64
N VAL A 22 16.40 -11.46 -11.70
CA VAL A 22 15.05 -12.03 -11.70
C VAL A 22 14.35 -11.77 -10.37
N PHE A 23 15.05 -11.87 -9.23
CA PHE A 23 14.44 -11.63 -7.92
C PHE A 23 14.03 -10.17 -7.68
N VAL A 24 14.74 -9.20 -8.25
CA VAL A 24 14.37 -7.76 -8.16
C VAL A 24 13.14 -7.45 -9.02
N ALA A 25 12.91 -8.20 -10.09
CA ALA A 25 11.76 -8.03 -10.98
C ALA A 25 10.48 -8.72 -10.47
N LEU A 26 10.55 -9.51 -9.39
CA LEU A 26 9.36 -10.13 -8.81
C LEU A 26 8.51 -9.07 -8.11
N PRO A 27 7.20 -9.00 -8.39
CA PRO A 27 6.31 -8.15 -7.63
C PRO A 27 6.38 -8.55 -6.15
N ALA A 28 6.55 -7.55 -5.27
CA ALA A 28 6.49 -7.79 -3.83
C ALA A 28 5.15 -8.45 -3.50
N SER A 29 5.19 -9.56 -2.74
CA SER A 29 3.98 -10.22 -2.26
C SER A 29 3.10 -9.21 -1.53
N SER A 30 1.83 -9.13 -1.91
CA SER A 30 0.81 -8.36 -1.20
C SER A 30 0.83 -8.76 0.28
N ALA A 31 1.18 -7.82 1.14
CA ALA A 31 1.11 -8.01 2.57
C ALA A 31 -0.25 -7.48 3.01
N TYR A 32 -1.18 -8.41 3.26
CA TYR A 32 -2.56 -8.19 3.72
C TYR A 32 -2.64 -7.54 5.11
N ALA A 33 -2.04 -6.36 5.28
CA ALA A 33 -2.13 -5.54 6.47
C ALA A 33 -3.51 -4.87 6.49
N HIS A 34 -4.41 -5.51 7.22
CA HIS A 34 -5.78 -5.03 7.31
C HIS A 34 -5.90 -3.99 8.43
N GLY A 35 -6.06 -2.73 8.04
CA GLY A 35 -6.29 -1.64 8.97
C GLY A 35 -6.65 -0.33 8.27
N TYR A 36 -7.17 0.61 9.05
CA TYR A 36 -7.51 1.95 8.56
C TYR A 36 -7.38 2.97 9.69
N VAL A 37 -7.22 4.24 9.33
CA VAL A 37 -7.27 5.35 10.29
C VAL A 37 -8.73 5.62 10.65
N SER A 38 -9.08 5.34 11.91
CA SER A 38 -10.42 5.52 12.45
C SER A 38 -10.64 6.90 13.06
N SER A 39 -9.57 7.59 13.49
CA SER A 39 -9.64 8.97 13.97
C SER A 39 -8.38 9.78 13.63
N PRO A 40 -8.49 11.01 13.10
CA PRO A 40 -9.67 11.53 12.40
C PRO A 40 -10.13 10.57 11.29
N ALA A 41 -11.42 10.55 10.98
CA ALA A 41 -11.99 9.57 10.07
C ALA A 41 -11.38 9.68 8.65
N SER A 42 -10.68 8.62 8.22
CA SER A 42 -10.22 8.47 6.83
C SER A 42 -11.38 8.38 5.83
N ARG A 43 -11.10 8.47 4.52
CA ARG A 43 -12.12 8.35 3.46
C ARG A 43 -12.87 7.02 3.56
N GLN A 44 -12.16 5.90 3.68
CA GLN A 44 -12.74 4.58 3.87
C GLN A 44 -13.50 4.44 5.20
N ALA A 45 -13.08 5.12 6.28
CA ALA A 45 -13.85 5.17 7.52
C ALA A 45 -15.18 5.93 7.35
N GLN A 46 -15.17 7.04 6.59
CA GLN A 46 -16.40 7.77 6.24
C GLN A 46 -17.35 6.92 5.38
N CYS A 47 -16.81 6.13 4.45
CA CYS A 47 -17.58 5.16 3.67
C CYS A 47 -18.23 4.12 4.58
N ALA A 48 -17.46 3.49 5.47
CA ALA A 48 -17.96 2.46 6.39
C ALA A 48 -18.99 3.01 7.38
N ALA A 49 -18.86 4.28 7.79
CA ALA A 49 -19.82 4.98 8.63
C ALA A 49 -21.07 5.49 7.88
N GLY A 50 -21.14 5.32 6.55
CA GLY A 50 -22.24 5.84 5.73
C GLY A 50 -22.27 7.37 5.62
N THR A 51 -21.20 8.07 6.03
CA THR A 51 -21.09 9.53 5.92
C THR A 51 -20.91 9.98 4.47
N VAL A 52 -20.23 9.16 3.68
CA VAL A 52 -20.06 9.31 2.24
C VAL A 52 -20.56 8.04 1.56
N SER A 53 -21.31 8.18 0.47
CA SER A 53 -21.77 7.03 -0.31
C SER A 53 -20.62 6.44 -1.10
N CYS A 54 -20.36 5.15 -0.87
CA CYS A 54 -19.25 4.40 -1.44
C CYS A 54 -19.72 3.01 -1.87
N GLY A 55 -18.94 2.36 -2.74
CA GLY A 55 -19.13 0.98 -3.17
C GLY A 55 -18.67 -0.02 -2.12
N ASP A 56 -17.92 -1.03 -2.54
CA ASP A 56 -17.54 -2.17 -1.71
C ASP A 56 -16.70 -1.78 -0.48
N ILE A 57 -15.93 -0.68 -0.55
CA ILE A 57 -15.02 -0.27 0.53
C ILE A 57 -15.75 0.01 1.87
N ARG A 58 -17.06 0.30 1.83
CA ARG A 58 -17.86 0.49 3.04
C ARG A 58 -17.92 -0.76 3.94
N TRP A 59 -17.75 -1.94 3.35
CA TRP A 59 -17.83 -3.22 4.06
C TRP A 59 -16.47 -3.69 4.58
N GLU A 60 -15.40 -3.17 3.99
CA GLU A 60 -14.04 -3.62 4.25
C GLU A 60 -13.04 -2.45 4.26
N PRO A 61 -13.25 -1.42 5.11
CA PRO A 61 -12.39 -0.25 5.15
C PRO A 61 -10.92 -0.59 5.44
N GLN A 62 -10.67 -1.73 6.09
CA GLN A 62 -9.35 -2.24 6.40
C GLN A 62 -8.54 -2.74 5.19
N SER A 63 -9.13 -2.90 4.00
CA SER A 63 -8.54 -3.66 2.89
C SER A 63 -7.82 -2.82 1.81
N VAL A 64 -7.60 -1.52 2.03
CA VAL A 64 -6.93 -0.65 1.03
C VAL A 64 -5.43 -0.94 0.96
N GLU A 65 -5.07 -1.92 0.14
CA GLU A 65 -3.69 -2.40 0.00
C GLU A 65 -3.17 -2.21 -1.44
N GLY A 66 -1.88 -1.88 -1.55
CA GLY A 66 -1.14 -1.86 -2.81
C GLY A 66 0.39 -1.86 -2.59
N PRO A 67 1.18 -1.92 -3.69
CA PRO A 67 2.63 -1.89 -3.61
C PRO A 67 3.18 -0.65 -2.88
N LYS A 68 4.32 -0.81 -2.18
CA LYS A 68 5.01 0.30 -1.50
C LYS A 68 5.43 1.39 -2.50
N GLY A 69 5.39 2.65 -2.05
CA GLY A 69 5.84 3.82 -2.82
C GLY A 69 4.72 4.59 -3.54
N LEU A 70 3.47 4.13 -3.45
CA LEU A 70 2.32 4.83 -4.00
C LEU A 70 1.82 5.94 -3.06
N THR A 71 1.29 7.01 -3.64
CA THR A 71 0.76 8.17 -2.90
C THR A 71 -0.71 8.49 -3.23
N SER A 72 -1.37 7.63 -4.01
CA SER A 72 -2.82 7.70 -4.27
C SER A 72 -3.61 7.22 -3.04
N CYS A 73 -4.80 7.76 -2.81
CA CYS A 73 -5.64 7.39 -1.67
C CYS A 73 -6.11 5.93 -1.74
N SER A 74 -6.30 5.39 -2.95
CA SER A 74 -6.65 3.98 -3.18
C SER A 74 -5.48 3.01 -3.04
N GLY A 75 -4.23 3.51 -2.91
CA GLY A 75 -3.04 2.66 -3.02
C GLY A 75 -2.90 1.97 -4.39
N GLY A 76 -3.48 2.53 -5.47
CA GLY A 76 -3.48 1.91 -6.80
C GLY A 76 -4.46 0.75 -6.94
N ASN A 77 -5.29 0.50 -5.92
CA ASN A 77 -6.28 -0.56 -5.94
C ASN A 77 -7.51 -0.12 -6.73
N ALA A 78 -7.63 -0.61 -7.97
CA ALA A 78 -8.72 -0.25 -8.88
C ALA A 78 -10.12 -0.54 -8.31
N ARG A 79 -10.27 -1.53 -7.43
CA ARG A 79 -11.55 -1.85 -6.77
C ARG A 79 -12.00 -0.74 -5.81
N PHE A 80 -11.05 0.08 -5.35
CA PHE A 80 -11.28 1.19 -4.41
C PHE A 80 -10.91 2.55 -5.02
N ALA A 81 -10.92 2.67 -6.36
CA ALA A 81 -10.57 3.90 -7.08
C ALA A 81 -11.44 5.10 -6.69
N GLU A 82 -12.63 4.87 -6.14
CA GLU A 82 -13.47 5.93 -5.57
C GLU A 82 -12.81 6.72 -4.45
N LEU A 83 -11.83 6.15 -3.75
CA LEU A 83 -11.07 6.87 -2.73
C LEU A 83 -10.19 7.97 -3.34
N ASP A 84 -9.89 7.94 -4.63
CA ASP A 84 -9.12 8.97 -5.33
C ASP A 84 -10.02 10.10 -5.87
N ASP A 85 -11.33 9.89 -5.94
CA ASP A 85 -12.31 10.86 -6.44
C ASP A 85 -12.57 11.96 -5.40
N ASN A 86 -12.08 13.17 -5.66
CA ASN A 86 -12.26 14.31 -4.77
C ASN A 86 -13.69 14.89 -4.80
N GLY A 87 -14.55 14.48 -5.73
CA GLY A 87 -15.93 14.96 -5.90
C GLY A 87 -16.96 14.32 -4.98
N ARG A 88 -16.59 13.32 -4.16
CA ARG A 88 -17.54 12.51 -3.37
C ARG A 88 -18.11 13.16 -2.10
N GLY A 89 -17.86 14.44 -1.88
CA GLY A 89 -18.39 15.15 -0.71
C GLY A 89 -17.74 14.72 0.61
N TRP A 90 -16.45 14.37 0.57
CA TRP A 90 -15.67 14.00 1.76
C TRP A 90 -15.77 15.06 2.86
N ARG A 91 -16.02 14.61 4.10
CA ARG A 91 -16.07 15.49 5.27
C ARG A 91 -14.65 15.72 5.77
N VAL A 92 -14.26 16.99 5.85
CA VAL A 92 -12.97 17.40 6.41
C VAL A 92 -13.12 17.51 7.93
N THR A 93 -12.23 16.86 8.67
CA THR A 93 -12.13 17.06 10.12
C THR A 93 -11.20 18.24 10.40
N PRO A 94 -11.66 19.31 11.07
CA PRO A 94 -10.80 20.39 11.51
C PRO A 94 -9.77 19.87 12.52
N VAL A 95 -8.49 20.16 12.30
CA VAL A 95 -7.40 19.80 13.20
C VAL A 95 -6.52 21.02 13.48
N GLY A 96 -5.83 21.01 14.61
CA GLY A 96 -4.84 22.04 14.93
C GLY A 96 -3.49 21.79 14.23
N ARG A 97 -2.43 22.40 14.78
CA ARG A 97 -1.04 22.14 14.33
C ARG A 97 -0.53 20.74 14.70
N THR A 98 -1.14 20.13 15.71
CA THR A 98 -0.84 18.78 16.19
C THR A 98 -2.13 17.97 16.18
N VAL A 99 -2.04 16.73 15.72
CA VAL A 99 -3.16 15.80 15.65
C VAL A 99 -2.66 14.40 16.01
N ASN A 100 -3.47 13.68 16.79
CA ASN A 100 -3.25 12.26 17.05
C ASN A 100 -4.06 11.45 16.04
N PHE A 101 -3.40 10.47 15.42
CA PHE A 101 -4.06 9.50 14.54
C PHE A 101 -4.25 8.18 15.28
N THR A 102 -5.47 7.65 15.23
CA THR A 102 -5.81 6.32 15.73
C THR A 102 -5.98 5.38 14.55
N TRP A 103 -5.18 4.32 14.53
CA TRP A 103 -5.35 3.18 13.63
C TRP A 103 -6.20 2.11 14.28
N THR A 104 -7.16 1.58 13.54
CA THR A 104 -7.83 0.32 13.86
C THR A 104 -7.21 -0.77 12.99
N LEU A 105 -6.51 -1.72 13.62
CA LEU A 105 -5.88 -2.84 12.94
C LEU A 105 -6.71 -4.10 13.20
N THR A 106 -7.32 -4.66 12.16
CA THR A 106 -8.08 -5.91 12.28
C THR A 106 -7.16 -7.11 12.20
N VAL A 107 -6.01 -6.98 11.51
CA VAL A 107 -4.94 -7.97 11.49
C VAL A 107 -3.61 -7.25 11.70
N GLN A 108 -2.85 -7.67 12.71
CA GLN A 108 -1.56 -7.06 13.05
C GLN A 108 -0.42 -7.76 12.30
N HIS A 109 0.34 -6.97 11.55
CA HIS A 109 1.55 -7.42 10.87
C HIS A 109 2.78 -6.76 11.46
N ARG A 110 3.93 -7.44 11.33
CA ARG A 110 5.22 -6.82 11.63
C ARG A 110 5.40 -5.62 10.70
N THR A 111 5.46 -4.44 11.29
CA THR A 111 5.51 -3.18 10.55
C THR A 111 6.93 -2.66 10.52
N SER A 112 7.38 -2.18 9.36
CA SER A 112 8.68 -1.51 9.23
C SER A 112 8.59 -0.05 9.63
N THR A 113 7.58 0.65 9.10
CA THR A 113 7.40 2.09 9.23
C THR A 113 5.94 2.49 9.03
N TRP A 114 5.54 3.57 9.70
CA TRP A 114 4.32 4.34 9.44
C TRP A 114 4.72 5.71 8.89
N GLU A 115 4.35 6.02 7.64
CA GLU A 115 4.68 7.30 6.99
C GLU A 115 3.44 8.17 6.79
N TYR A 116 3.57 9.47 7.05
CA TYR A 116 2.47 10.44 6.94
C TYR A 116 2.84 11.54 5.95
N TYR A 117 1.91 11.88 5.05
CA TYR A 117 2.12 12.82 3.95
C TYR A 117 1.05 13.92 3.94
N VAL A 118 1.44 15.13 3.52
CA VAL A 118 0.56 16.27 3.23
C VAL A 118 0.92 16.83 1.87
N GLY A 119 -0.02 16.85 0.91
CA GLY A 119 0.23 17.35 -0.44
C GLY A 119 1.39 16.64 -1.16
N GLY A 120 1.59 15.34 -0.91
CA GLY A 120 2.70 14.55 -1.44
C GLY A 120 4.04 14.72 -0.71
N THR A 121 4.13 15.63 0.26
CA THR A 121 5.35 15.82 1.08
C THR A 121 5.26 14.97 2.35
N ARG A 122 6.29 14.16 2.64
CA ARG A 122 6.36 13.39 3.89
C ARG A 122 6.61 14.31 5.07
N VAL A 123 5.71 14.29 6.06
CA VAL A 123 5.77 15.15 7.24
C VAL A 123 6.18 14.40 8.51
N ALA A 124 6.01 13.08 8.54
CA ALA A 124 6.45 12.23 9.66
C ALA A 124 6.72 10.79 9.22
N SER A 125 7.57 10.10 9.98
CA SER A 125 7.85 8.67 9.84
C SER A 125 8.14 8.08 11.21
N PHE A 126 7.50 6.96 11.54
CA PHE A 126 7.66 6.22 12.80
C PHE A 126 7.98 4.77 12.51
N ASN A 127 8.68 4.07 13.40
CA ASN A 127 9.08 2.67 13.29
C ASN A 127 8.47 1.80 14.39
#